data_AF-A0A699J728-F1
#
_entry.id   AF-A0A699J728-F1
#
_cell.length_a   1.000
_cell.length_b   1.000
_cell.length_c   1.000
_cell.angle_alpha   90.00
_cell.angle_beta   90.00
_cell.angle_gamma   90.00
#
_symmetry.space_group_name_H-M   'P 1'
#
loop_
_entity.id
_entity.type
_entity.pdbx_description
1 polymer ?
#
loop_
_entity_poly.entity_id
_entity_poly.type
_entity_poly.pdbx_seq_one_letter_code
_entity_poly.pdbx_strand_id
1 'polypeptide(L)'
;MFEFLDAPVPFVVGILHKPADNKMKMSNNLVHVDLDDNQVEMSSLPTLPKQRELMTRLGPLHARLSSDKTSAKKHPAYRCNKWQIDAATQFLAAMRQHLESLCSNLSNHTITNVQNNDRVSLLLKESYIDSFSYRDRPFVREFVDTQMFTVLSDTRLSRPDC
;
A
#
# COMPACT_ATOMS: atom_id res chain seq x y z
N MET A 1 -0.75 16.67 -20.71
CA MET A 1 -0.40 15.35 -20.13
C MET A 1 0.45 15.47 -18.87
N PHE A 2 1.56 16.22 -18.87
CA PHE A 2 2.29 16.50 -17.62
C PHE A 2 1.49 17.32 -16.59
N GLU A 3 0.48 18.07 -17.04
CA GLU A 3 -0.50 18.75 -16.16
C GLU A 3 -1.26 17.79 -15.24
N PHE A 4 -1.33 16.49 -15.55
CA PHE A 4 -1.90 15.49 -14.63
C PHE A 4 -1.03 15.26 -13.40
N LEU A 5 0.25 15.66 -13.42
CA LEU A 5 1.13 15.60 -12.25
C LEU A 5 0.78 16.65 -11.20
N ASP A 6 0.03 17.69 -11.59
CA ASP A 6 -0.50 18.70 -10.69
C ASP A 6 -1.90 18.35 -10.18
N ALA A 7 -2.41 17.15 -10.48
CA ALA A 7 -3.73 16.72 -10.02
C ALA A 7 -3.77 16.68 -8.48
N PRO A 8 -4.81 17.26 -7.84
CA PRO A 8 -4.89 17.34 -6.39
C PRO A 8 -5.35 16.02 -5.73
N VAL A 9 -5.55 14.96 -6.51
CA VAL A 9 -6.03 13.66 -6.07
C VAL A 9 -4.91 12.61 -6.13
N PRO A 10 -4.95 11.54 -5.33
CA PRO A 10 -3.95 10.47 -5.43
C PRO A 10 -3.94 9.83 -6.82
N PHE A 11 -2.76 9.65 -7.41
CA PHE A 11 -2.58 9.00 -8.71
C PHE A 11 -1.33 8.12 -8.74
N VAL A 12 -1.32 7.18 -9.69
CA VAL A 12 -0.12 6.41 -10.07
C VAL A 12 0.02 6.53 -11.58
N VAL A 13 1.16 7.03 -12.05
CA VAL A 13 1.42 7.27 -13.46
C VAL A 13 2.83 6.81 -13.84
N GLY A 14 2.96 6.19 -15.00
CA GLY A 14 4.25 5.84 -15.59
C GLY A 14 4.64 6.85 -16.67
N ILE A 15 5.89 7.31 -16.66
CA ILE A 15 6.44 8.26 -17.63
C ILE A 15 7.70 7.64 -18.22
N LEU A 16 7.74 7.45 -19.54
CA LEU A 16 8.88 6.79 -20.22
C LEU A 16 10.09 7.70 -20.39
N HIS A 17 9.87 9.00 -20.57
CA HIS A 17 10.93 9.98 -20.77
C HIS A 17 10.80 11.08 -19.74
N LYS A 18 11.77 11.16 -18.82
CA LYS A 18 11.84 12.23 -17.82
C LYS A 18 11.85 13.58 -18.55
N PRO A 19 10.88 14.48 -18.31
CA PRO A 19 10.92 15.81 -18.90
C PRO A 19 12.13 16.56 -18.35
N ALA A 20 12.75 17.42 -19.16
CA ALA A 20 13.87 18.25 -18.72
C ALA A 20 13.55 18.93 -17.37
N ASP A 21 14.50 18.88 -16.42
CA ASP A 21 14.34 19.08 -14.97
C ASP A 21 13.48 20.31 -14.56
N ASN A 22 13.40 21.33 -15.39
CA ASN A 22 12.69 22.58 -15.10
C ASN A 22 11.15 22.46 -15.03
N LYS A 23 10.53 21.38 -15.53
CA LYS A 23 9.05 21.19 -15.48
C LYS A 23 8.58 20.26 -14.37
N MET A 24 9.46 19.41 -13.86
CA MET A 24 9.16 18.52 -12.74
C MET A 24 9.59 19.25 -11.47
N LYS A 25 8.89 20.36 -11.15
CA LYS A 25 9.01 20.90 -9.80
C LYS A 25 8.68 19.74 -8.88
N MET A 26 9.64 19.33 -8.04
CA MET A 26 9.42 18.41 -6.93
C MET A 26 8.37 19.05 -6.03
N SER A 27 7.10 18.88 -6.38
CA SER A 27 6.02 19.25 -5.49
C SER A 27 6.18 18.36 -4.27
N ASN A 28 6.14 18.97 -3.08
CA ASN A 28 6.57 18.35 -1.81
C ASN A 28 5.83 17.04 -1.43
N ASN A 29 4.86 16.59 -2.24
CA ASN A 29 3.96 15.49 -1.95
C ASN A 29 3.99 14.35 -3.00
N LEU A 30 4.94 14.35 -3.94
CA LEU A 30 5.12 13.24 -4.89
C LEU A 30 6.17 12.24 -4.42
N VAL A 31 5.94 10.96 -4.72
CA VAL A 31 6.93 9.89 -4.59
C VAL A 31 7.41 9.53 -6.00
N HIS A 32 8.70 9.71 -6.25
CA HIS A 32 9.30 9.40 -7.54
C HIS A 32 10.07 8.09 -7.44
N VAL A 33 9.85 7.21 -8.40
CA VAL A 33 10.58 5.95 -8.54
C VAL A 33 11.28 5.98 -9.88
N ASP A 34 12.60 6.16 -9.84
CA ASP A 34 13.45 6.03 -11.01
C ASP A 34 13.82 4.55 -11.19
N LEU A 35 13.31 3.95 -12.25
CA LEU A 35 13.54 2.53 -12.56
C LEU A 35 14.90 2.29 -13.22
N ASP A 36 15.48 3.30 -13.87
CA ASP A 36 16.76 3.19 -14.56
C ASP A 36 17.91 3.25 -13.54
N ASP A 37 17.83 4.21 -12.61
CA ASP A 37 18.83 4.40 -11.55
C ASP A 37 18.53 3.64 -10.25
N ASN A 38 17.37 2.96 -10.17
CA ASN A 38 16.88 2.27 -8.98
C ASN A 38 16.87 3.19 -7.74
N GLN A 39 16.39 4.42 -7.94
CA GLN A 39 16.28 5.44 -6.91
C GLN A 39 14.82 5.68 -6.55
N VAL A 40 14.58 5.95 -5.26
CA VAL A 40 13.26 6.35 -4.78
C VAL A 40 13.42 7.66 -4.03
N GLU A 41 12.82 8.72 -4.55
CA GLU A 41 12.69 10.00 -3.87
C GLU A 41 11.31 10.04 -3.22
N MET A 42 11.27 10.01 -1.89
CA MET A 42 10.04 10.05 -1.12
C MET A 42 9.95 11.36 -0.35
N SER A 43 8.73 11.90 -0.23
CA SER A 43 8.40 12.85 0.83
C SER A 43 8.34 12.15 2.19
N SER A 44 8.19 12.91 3.27
CA SER A 44 8.09 12.36 4.62
C SER A 44 6.82 11.50 4.78
N LEU A 45 6.98 10.18 4.83
CA LEU A 45 5.89 9.23 5.08
C LEU A 45 6.04 8.58 6.47
N PRO A 46 4.93 8.32 7.18
CA PRO A 46 4.97 7.60 8.44
C PRO A 46 5.45 6.15 8.23
N THR A 47 6.16 5.61 9.21
CA THR A 47 6.67 4.24 9.15
C THR A 47 5.54 3.23 9.26
N LEU A 48 5.57 2.20 8.41
CA LEU A 48 4.59 1.11 8.46
C LEU A 48 4.62 0.38 9.83
N PRO A 49 3.46 0.04 10.42
CA PRO A 49 3.41 -0.71 11.66
C PRO A 49 4.16 -2.04 11.53
N LYS A 50 4.91 -2.44 12.55
CA LYS A 50 5.73 -3.68 12.54
C LYS A 50 6.65 -3.82 11.31
N GLN A 51 7.13 -2.70 10.74
CA GLN A 51 7.99 -2.69 9.55
C GLN A 51 9.18 -3.67 9.65
N ARG A 52 9.82 -3.78 10.81
CA ARG A 52 10.96 -4.68 11.00
C ARG A 52 10.60 -6.16 10.74
N GLU A 53 9.47 -6.61 11.26
CA GLU A 53 8.98 -7.99 11.06
C GLU A 53 8.63 -8.22 9.59
N LEU A 54 8.01 -7.22 8.95
CA LEU A 54 7.72 -7.28 7.53
C LEU A 54 9.01 -7.40 6.70
N MET A 55 10.00 -6.55 6.95
CA MET A 55 11.27 -6.57 6.23
C MET A 55 12.03 -7.89 6.41
N THR A 56 11.99 -8.49 7.61
CA THR A 56 12.55 -9.83 7.83
C THR A 56 11.87 -10.89 6.95
N ARG A 57 10.54 -10.82 6.77
CA ARG A 57 9.81 -11.76 5.90
C ARG A 57 10.05 -11.50 4.41
N LEU A 58 10.11 -10.23 4.01
CA LEU A 58 10.29 -9.83 2.61
C LEU A 58 11.73 -9.99 2.13
N GLY A 59 12.72 -9.85 3.01
CA GLY A 59 14.15 -9.85 2.64
C GLY A 59 14.58 -11.06 1.80
N PRO A 60 14.30 -12.31 2.22
CA PRO A 60 14.63 -13.50 1.42
C PRO A 60 13.90 -13.57 0.07
N LEU A 61 12.64 -13.12 0.02
CA LEU A 61 11.82 -13.11 -1.19
C LEU A 61 12.33 -12.04 -2.18
N HIS A 62 12.69 -10.87 -1.67
CA HIS A 62 13.35 -9.81 -2.42
C HIS A 62 14.71 -10.28 -2.96
N ALA A 63 15.54 -10.92 -2.14
CA ALA A 63 16.83 -11.46 -2.58
C ALA A 63 16.66 -12.42 -3.77
N ARG A 64 15.69 -13.34 -3.70
CA ARG A 64 15.34 -14.25 -4.81
C ARG A 64 14.87 -13.53 -6.07
N LEU A 65 14.06 -12.47 -5.93
CA LEU A 65 13.60 -11.68 -7.08
C LEU A 65 14.74 -10.87 -7.71
N SER A 66 15.64 -10.34 -6.88
CA SER A 66 16.76 -9.50 -7.31
C SER A 66 17.96 -10.25 -7.89
N SER A 67 18.02 -11.59 -7.72
CA SER A 67 19.17 -12.40 -8.13
C SER A 67 19.29 -12.60 -9.65
N ASP A 68 18.21 -12.45 -10.42
CA ASP A 68 18.23 -12.63 -11.88
C ASP A 68 18.20 -11.29 -12.63
N LYS A 69 19.36 -10.61 -12.65
CA LYS A 69 19.55 -9.37 -13.43
C LYS A 69 19.91 -9.64 -14.90
N THR A 70 20.20 -10.89 -15.27
CA THR A 70 20.71 -11.24 -16.62
C THR A 70 19.59 -11.60 -17.59
N SER A 71 18.50 -12.21 -17.10
CA SER A 71 17.30 -12.50 -17.92
C SER A 71 16.58 -11.23 -18.37
N ALA A 72 16.57 -10.17 -17.55
CA ALA A 72 15.94 -8.88 -17.86
C ALA A 72 16.58 -8.17 -19.07
N LYS A 73 17.85 -8.47 -19.40
CA LYS A 73 18.55 -7.91 -20.57
C LYS A 73 18.25 -8.66 -21.88
N LYS A 74 17.79 -9.92 -21.81
CA LYS A 74 17.57 -10.78 -22.99
C LYS A 74 16.11 -10.87 -23.42
N HIS A 75 15.17 -10.64 -22.50
CA HIS A 75 13.74 -10.68 -22.79
C HIS A 75 13.07 -9.38 -22.31
N PRO A 76 12.15 -8.78 -23.09
CA PRO A 76 11.32 -7.69 -22.59
C PRO A 76 10.66 -8.11 -21.28
N ALA A 77 10.62 -7.19 -20.30
CA ALA A 77 10.14 -7.42 -18.93
C ALA A 77 8.69 -7.98 -18.80
N TYR A 78 7.99 -8.18 -19.91
CA TYR A 78 6.65 -8.77 -19.97
C TYR A 78 6.64 -10.31 -19.82
N ARG A 79 7.75 -11.02 -20.05
CA ARG A 79 7.79 -12.49 -19.91
C ARG A 79 8.36 -12.93 -18.57
N CYS A 80 7.48 -13.11 -17.58
CA CYS A 80 7.84 -13.76 -16.32
C CYS A 80 7.93 -15.27 -16.48
N ASN A 81 8.99 -15.88 -15.96
CA ASN A 81 9.11 -17.33 -15.87
C ASN A 81 8.40 -17.88 -14.61
N LYS A 82 8.25 -19.20 -14.51
CA LYS A 82 7.53 -19.85 -13.40
C LYS A 82 8.11 -19.50 -12.02
N TRP A 83 9.43 -19.41 -11.89
CA TRP A 83 10.04 -19.11 -10.59
C TRP A 83 9.84 -17.64 -10.20
N GLN A 84 9.86 -16.70 -11.15
CA GLN A 84 9.58 -15.27 -10.92
C GLN A 84 8.15 -15.08 -10.44
N ILE A 85 7.20 -15.75 -11.09
CA ILE A 85 5.79 -15.73 -10.70
C ILE A 85 5.63 -16.26 -9.28
N ASP A 86 6.24 -17.39 -8.96
CA ASP A 86 6.18 -17.98 -7.61
C ASP A 86 6.79 -17.03 -6.54
N ALA A 87 7.99 -16.52 -6.78
CA ALA A 87 8.65 -15.62 -5.84
C ALA A 87 7.86 -14.31 -5.63
N ALA A 88 7.33 -13.72 -6.72
CA ALA A 88 6.48 -12.53 -6.65
C ALA A 88 5.16 -12.81 -5.92
N THR A 89 4.54 -13.98 -6.17
CA THR A 89 3.31 -14.40 -5.48
C THR A 89 3.54 -14.51 -3.98
N GLN A 90 4.65 -15.13 -3.55
CA GLN A 90 4.99 -15.24 -2.14
C GLN A 90 5.27 -13.86 -1.51
N PHE A 91 5.96 -12.97 -2.24
CA PHE A 91 6.22 -11.61 -1.79
C PHE A 91 4.93 -10.83 -1.57
N LEU A 92 4.01 -10.88 -2.55
CA LEU A 92 2.70 -10.24 -2.47
C LEU A 92 1.82 -10.85 -1.39
N ALA A 93 1.88 -12.17 -1.18
CA ALA A 93 1.14 -12.83 -0.10
C ALA A 93 1.60 -12.34 1.27
N ALA A 94 2.92 -12.21 1.51
CA ALA A 94 3.46 -11.68 2.75
C ALA A 94 3.04 -10.22 3.00
N MET A 95 3.06 -9.38 1.95
CA MET A 95 2.54 -8.00 2.00
C MET A 95 1.05 -7.96 2.33
N ARG A 96 0.24 -8.77 1.63
CA ARG A 96 -1.20 -8.86 1.84
C ARG A 96 -1.54 -9.28 3.26
N GLN A 97 -0.93 -10.36 3.75
CA GLN A 97 -1.13 -10.85 5.12
C GLN A 97 -0.78 -9.79 6.15
N HIS A 98 0.28 -9.02 5.91
CA HIS A 98 0.64 -7.91 6.77
C HIS A 98 -0.46 -6.83 6.82
N LEU A 99 -0.92 -6.35 5.67
CA LEU A 99 -1.98 -5.34 5.59
C LEU A 99 -3.32 -5.86 6.16
N GLU A 100 -3.65 -7.13 5.93
CA GLU A 100 -4.83 -7.78 6.51
C GLU A 100 -4.75 -7.84 8.03
N SER A 101 -3.55 -8.09 8.58
CA SER A 101 -3.36 -8.12 10.03
C SER A 101 -3.63 -6.77 10.68
N LEU A 102 -3.32 -5.65 10.00
CA LEU A 102 -3.66 -4.31 10.47
C LEU A 102 -5.18 -4.13 10.54
N CYS A 103 -5.93 -4.71 9.61
CA CYS A 103 -7.39 -4.54 9.51
C CYS A 103 -8.19 -5.63 10.25
N SER A 104 -7.55 -6.47 11.06
CA SER A 104 -8.16 -7.70 11.59
C SER A 104 -9.23 -7.46 12.67
N ASN A 105 -9.12 -6.37 13.44
CA ASN A 105 -9.98 -6.05 14.57
C ASN A 105 -11.02 -4.96 14.27
N LEU A 106 -11.28 -4.63 12.99
CA LEU A 106 -12.21 -3.55 12.61
C LEU A 106 -13.59 -3.68 13.30
N SER A 107 -14.13 -4.90 13.37
CA SER A 107 -15.44 -5.17 13.99
C SER A 107 -15.50 -4.78 15.47
N ASN A 108 -14.38 -4.88 16.21
CA ASN A 108 -14.31 -4.52 17.63
C ASN A 108 -14.46 -3.02 17.87
N HIS A 109 -14.28 -2.21 16.82
CA HIS A 109 -14.35 -0.76 16.88
C HIS A 109 -15.56 -0.23 16.11
N THR A 110 -16.64 -1.01 16.04
CA THR A 110 -17.82 -0.69 15.24
C THR A 110 -19.07 -0.59 16.12
N ILE A 111 -19.94 0.40 15.86
CA ILE A 111 -21.30 0.44 16.40
C ILE A 111 -22.26 -0.10 15.35
N THR A 112 -23.04 -1.11 15.70
CA THR A 112 -24.05 -1.71 14.81
C THR A 112 -25.44 -1.28 15.23
N ASN A 113 -26.22 -0.71 14.31
CA ASN A 113 -27.65 -0.53 14.54
C ASN A 113 -28.38 -1.85 14.26
N VAL A 114 -28.98 -2.42 15.30
CA VAL A 114 -29.71 -3.71 15.27
C VAL A 114 -31.23 -3.54 15.19
N GLN A 115 -31.73 -2.31 15.10
CA GLN A 115 -33.17 -2.01 15.18
C GLN A 115 -33.90 -2.13 13.83
N ASN A 116 -33.19 -2.17 12.71
CA ASN A 116 -33.74 -2.35 11.36
C ASN A 116 -33.22 -3.63 10.70
N ASN A 117 -33.99 -4.19 9.76
CA ASN A 117 -33.55 -5.31 8.90
C ASN A 117 -32.27 -4.96 8.11
N ASP A 118 -32.01 -3.68 7.89
CA ASP A 118 -30.76 -3.17 7.34
C ASP A 118 -29.74 -2.98 8.47
N ARG A 119 -28.90 -4.00 8.67
CA ARG A 119 -27.78 -3.94 9.62
C ARG A 119 -26.77 -2.91 9.14
N VAL A 120 -26.80 -1.71 9.73
CA VAL A 120 -25.82 -0.65 9.44
C VAL A 120 -24.75 -0.63 10.53
N SER A 121 -23.51 -0.83 10.10
CA SER A 121 -22.32 -0.90 10.94
C SER A 121 -21.44 0.32 10.69
N LEU A 122 -21.13 1.11 11.73
CA LEU A 122 -20.32 2.32 11.64
C LEU A 122 -19.00 2.16 12.40
N LEU A 123 -17.87 2.33 11.69
CA LEU A 123 -16.53 2.27 12.29
C LEU A 123 -16.24 3.54 13.12
N LEU A 124 -15.85 3.35 14.38
CA LEU A 124 -15.33 4.39 15.24
C LEU A 124 -13.82 4.55 14.99
N LYS A 125 -13.46 5.46 14.07
CA LYS A 125 -12.06 5.68 13.64
C LYS A 125 -11.09 5.91 14.81
N GLU A 126 -11.42 6.81 15.74
CA GLU A 126 -10.54 7.09 16.89
C GLU A 126 -10.32 5.87 17.78
N SER A 127 -11.38 5.10 18.05
CA SER A 127 -11.26 3.85 18.81
C SER A 127 -10.35 2.84 18.12
N TYR A 128 -10.46 2.74 16.79
CA TYR A 128 -9.60 1.87 15.99
C TYR A 128 -8.14 2.35 15.97
N ILE A 129 -7.87 3.65 15.79
CA ILE A 129 -6.52 4.23 15.86
C ILE A 129 -5.91 3.97 17.23
N ASP A 130 -6.66 4.18 18.30
CA ASP A 130 -6.17 4.01 19.67
C ASP A 130 -5.86 2.56 20.05
N SER A 131 -6.39 1.59 19.29
CA SER A 131 -6.05 0.16 19.45
C SER A 131 -4.59 -0.17 19.08
N PHE A 132 -3.92 0.71 18.33
CA PHE A 132 -2.52 0.54 17.93
C PHE A 132 -1.56 1.15 18.95
N SER A 133 -0.32 0.64 18.94
CA SER A 133 0.77 1.18 19.75
C SER A 133 1.03 2.65 19.37
N TYR A 134 1.47 3.47 20.34
CA TYR A 134 1.72 4.90 20.11
C TYR A 134 2.66 5.15 18.90
N ARG A 135 3.63 4.26 18.68
CA ARG A 135 4.58 4.31 17.56
C ARG A 135 3.92 4.13 16.20
N ASP A 136 2.87 3.32 16.14
CA ASP A 136 2.21 2.93 14.88
C ASP A 136 1.04 3.88 14.54
N ARG A 137 0.48 4.60 15.53
CA ARG A 137 -0.64 5.52 15.36
C ARG A 137 -0.45 6.58 14.27
N PRO A 138 0.73 7.19 14.04
CA PRO A 138 0.92 8.15 12.96
C PRO A 138 0.60 7.56 11.59
N PHE A 139 1.04 6.32 11.31
CA PHE A 139 0.68 5.64 10.07
C PHE A 139 -0.80 5.32 10.00
N VAL A 140 -1.36 4.79 11.09
CA VAL A 140 -2.76 4.35 11.10
C VAL A 140 -3.70 5.53 10.91
N ARG A 141 -3.38 6.71 11.46
CA ARG A 141 -4.15 7.94 11.25
C ARG A 141 -4.25 8.31 9.76
N GLU A 142 -3.11 8.34 9.06
CA GLU A 142 -3.11 8.60 7.61
C GLU A 142 -3.81 7.47 6.84
N PHE A 143 -3.62 6.22 7.26
CA PHE A 143 -4.17 5.04 6.60
C PHE A 143 -5.70 5.01 6.62
N VAL A 144 -6.33 5.33 7.75
CA VAL A 144 -7.81 5.31 7.89
C VAL A 144 -8.52 6.41 7.11
N ASP A 145 -7.78 7.44 6.70
CA ASP A 145 -8.28 8.55 5.90
C ASP A 145 -8.08 8.31 4.39
N THR A 146 -7.45 7.20 4.00
CA THR A 146 -7.36 6.81 2.58
C THR A 146 -8.70 6.31 2.05
N GLN A 147 -9.00 6.66 0.80
CA GLN A 147 -10.18 6.15 0.10
C GLN A 147 -10.18 4.61 0.01
N MET A 148 -9.00 4.00 -0.16
CA MET A 148 -8.87 2.54 -0.19
C MET A 148 -9.29 1.90 1.13
N PHE A 149 -8.94 2.50 2.26
CA PHE A 149 -9.38 2.01 3.57
C PHE A 149 -10.89 2.15 3.75
N THR A 150 -11.49 3.28 3.35
CA THR A 150 -12.96 3.46 3.40
C THR A 150 -13.69 2.37 2.61
N VAL A 151 -13.26 2.10 1.37
CA VAL A 151 -13.84 1.04 0.55
C VAL A 151 -13.69 -0.33 1.24
N LEU A 152 -12.51 -0.61 1.81
CA LEU A 152 -12.25 -1.86 2.52
C LEU A 152 -13.13 -2.01 3.77
N SER A 153 -13.22 -0.98 4.60
CA SER A 153 -14.01 -1.00 5.84
C SER A 153 -15.48 -1.20 5.52
N ASP A 154 -16.02 -0.44 4.58
CA ASP A 154 -17.44 -0.51 4.23
C ASP A 154 -17.79 -1.88 3.64
N THR A 155 -16.91 -2.43 2.79
CA THR A 155 -17.08 -3.79 2.24
C THR A 155 -17.08 -4.86 3.33
N ARG A 156 -16.25 -4.71 4.39
CA ARG A 156 -16.23 -5.65 5.51
C ARG A 156 -17.42 -5.50 6.44
N LEU A 157 -17.87 -4.26 6.67
CA LEU A 157 -18.94 -3.94 7.61
C LEU A 157 -20.34 -4.15 7.04
N SER A 158 -20.48 -4.17 5.71
CA SER A 158 -21.73 -4.50 4.99
C SER A 158 -21.97 -6.01 4.85
N ARG A 159 -20.97 -6.85 5.15
CA ARG A 159 -21.16 -8.30 5.12
C ARG A 159 -21.87 -8.74 6.41
N PRO A 160 -23.04 -9.39 6.32
CA PRO A 160 -23.57 -10.14 7.46
C PRO A 160 -22.52 -11.21 7.79
N ASP A 161 -22.14 -11.29 9.07
CA ASP A 161 -21.03 -12.09 9.60
C ASP A 161 -20.89 -13.47 8.90
N CYS A 162 -19.66 -13.83 8.53
CA CYS A 162 -19.30 -15.24 8.28
C CYS A 162 -19.25 -16.01 9.60
#